data_AF-A0A8T6QIE3-F1
#
_entry.id   AF-A0A8T6QIE3-F1
#
_cell.length_a   1.000
_cell.length_b   1.000
_cell.length_c   1.000
_cell.angle_alpha   90.00
_cell.angle_beta   90.00
_cell.angle_gamma   90.00
#
_symmetry.space_group_name_H-M   'P 1'
#
loop_
_entity.id
_entity.type
_entity.pdbx_description
1 polymer ?
#
loop_
_entity_poly.entity_id
_entity_poly.type
_entity_poly.pdbx_seq_one_letter_code
_entity_poly.pdbx_strand_id
1 'polypeptide(L)'
;AACVSTVAASSGHFLLIPKNAAGSKSDGTPVQAYSSLIGNCLIAVPVLLTLLGFIWSITLLRSADITPHYVAGHVLLGLTAICACLIGLVATIVHQTRNTFSTKEHWLWCYWVIFLGSITVLQGIYVLVSSDASARLAPGIILICLGMICYSVFSKVWLLALVWRRTCSLANRIPMIPVFTCLFCLFLASFLAEMAQ
;
A
#
# COMPACT_ATOMS: atom_id res chain seq x y z
N ALA A 1 0.36 2.30 11.92
CA ALA A 1 0.49 3.75 12.17
C ALA A 1 1.63 4.36 11.34
N ALA A 2 2.89 4.00 11.57
CA ALA A 2 4.04 4.62 10.89
C ALA A 2 3.93 4.68 9.35
N CYS A 3 3.57 3.59 8.67
CA CYS A 3 3.43 3.57 7.20
C CYS A 3 2.33 4.51 6.67
N VAL A 4 1.26 4.73 7.44
CA VAL A 4 0.21 5.69 7.08
C VAL A 4 0.69 7.12 7.32
N SER A 5 1.42 7.35 8.40
CA SER A 5 2.04 8.65 8.70
C SER A 5 3.05 9.06 7.62
N THR A 6 3.86 8.13 7.09
CA THR A 6 4.79 8.45 5.99
C THR A 6 4.07 8.74 4.67
N VAL A 7 2.93 8.10 4.39
CA VAL A 7 2.06 8.46 3.27
C VAL A 7 1.56 9.89 3.43
N ALA A 8 1.02 10.24 4.60
CA ALA A 8 0.55 11.60 4.88
C ALA A 8 1.68 12.63 4.74
N ALA A 9 2.85 12.35 5.33
CA ALA A 9 4.02 13.22 5.24
C ALA A 9 4.50 13.40 3.79
N SER A 10 4.67 12.30 3.03
CA SER A 10 5.08 12.38 1.62
C SER A 10 4.11 13.16 0.73
N SER A 11 2.83 13.19 1.10
CA SER A 11 1.78 13.92 0.35
C SER A 11 1.82 15.44 0.56
N GLY A 12 2.62 15.96 1.49
CA GLY A 12 2.71 17.40 1.77
C GLY A 12 3.13 18.25 0.56
N HIS A 13 3.83 17.65 -0.41
CA HIS A 13 4.30 18.31 -1.62
C HIS A 13 3.67 17.77 -2.91
N PHE A 14 2.48 17.17 -2.83
CA PHE A 14 1.83 16.49 -3.96
C PHE A 14 1.60 17.39 -5.18
N LEU A 15 1.43 18.71 -4.98
CA LEU A 15 1.28 19.72 -6.04
C LEU A 15 2.53 19.85 -6.94
N LEU A 16 3.69 19.34 -6.53
CA LEU A 16 4.90 19.31 -7.35
C LEU A 16 4.82 18.22 -8.43
N ILE A 17 4.01 17.18 -8.26
CA ILE A 17 3.96 16.03 -9.19
C ILE A 17 3.51 16.46 -10.59
N PRO A 18 2.37 17.17 -10.78
CA PRO A 18 1.97 17.60 -12.12
C PRO A 18 2.95 18.58 -12.75
N LYS A 19 3.61 19.42 -11.93
CA LYS A 19 4.63 20.38 -12.38
C LYS A 19 5.86 19.64 -12.93
N ASN A 20 6.42 18.73 -12.16
CA ASN A 20 7.59 17.94 -12.55
C ASN A 20 7.28 16.99 -13.72
N ALA A 21 6.04 16.47 -13.79
CA ALA A 21 5.60 15.62 -14.89
C ALA A 21 5.49 16.37 -16.22
N ALA A 22 5.19 17.68 -16.20
CA ALA A 22 5.14 18.54 -17.38
C ALA A 22 6.52 19.06 -17.80
N GLY A 23 7.45 19.20 -16.85
CA GLY A 23 8.82 19.65 -17.07
C GLY A 23 9.73 18.56 -17.64
N SER A 24 11.04 18.75 -17.58
CA SER A 24 12.10 17.84 -18.04
C SER A 24 12.89 17.25 -16.86
N LYS A 25 13.69 16.19 -17.08
CA LYS A 25 14.61 15.71 -16.03
C LYS A 25 15.76 16.68 -15.76
N SER A 26 16.13 17.49 -16.75
CA SER A 26 17.14 18.54 -16.61
C SER A 26 16.74 19.66 -15.66
N ASP A 27 15.44 19.80 -15.34
CA ASP A 27 14.95 20.80 -14.39
C ASP A 27 15.42 20.53 -12.95
N GLY A 28 15.97 19.34 -12.69
CA GLY A 28 16.53 18.98 -11.39
C GLY A 28 15.46 18.83 -10.30
N THR A 29 15.92 18.76 -9.04
CA THR A 29 15.04 18.65 -7.87
C THR A 29 14.50 20.03 -7.46
N PRO A 30 13.17 20.23 -7.34
CA PRO A 30 12.60 21.50 -6.89
C PRO A 30 13.07 21.90 -5.49
N VAL A 31 13.26 23.20 -5.25
CA VAL A 31 13.68 23.72 -3.92
C VAL A 31 12.65 23.47 -2.81
N GLN A 32 11.37 23.34 -3.18
CA GLN A 32 10.28 23.04 -2.23
C GLN A 32 10.17 21.54 -1.92
N ALA A 33 10.87 20.66 -2.65
CA ALA A 33 10.81 19.23 -2.41
C ALA A 33 11.60 18.86 -1.15
N TYR A 34 11.27 17.71 -0.55
CA TYR A 34 12.06 17.17 0.55
C TYR A 34 13.52 16.96 0.14
N SER A 35 14.43 17.18 1.10
CA SER A 35 15.83 16.81 0.94
C SER A 35 15.96 15.30 0.68
N SER A 36 17.08 14.88 0.07
CA SER A 36 17.30 13.46 -0.20
C SER A 36 17.27 12.61 1.06
N LEU A 37 17.78 13.15 2.17
CA LEU A 37 17.80 12.45 3.44
C LEU A 37 16.37 12.20 3.95
N ILE A 38 15.54 13.24 4.01
CA ILE A 38 14.15 13.12 4.48
C ILE A 38 13.35 12.18 3.57
N GLY A 39 13.49 12.33 2.25
CA GLY A 39 12.85 11.45 1.28
C GLY A 39 13.23 9.97 1.48
N ASN A 40 14.50 9.69 1.71
CA ASN A 40 14.97 8.31 1.97
C ASN A 40 14.48 7.80 3.33
N CYS A 41 14.43 8.64 4.38
CA CYS A 41 13.90 8.26 5.69
C CYS A 41 12.41 7.89 5.62
N LEU A 42 11.61 8.64 4.84
CA LEU A 42 10.19 8.37 4.63
C LEU A 42 9.92 6.98 4.02
N ILE A 43 10.89 6.40 3.30
CA ILE A 43 10.81 5.07 2.70
C ILE A 43 11.45 4.03 3.65
N ALA A 44 12.66 4.30 4.16
CA ALA A 44 13.45 3.35 4.93
C ALA A 44 12.80 2.98 6.27
N VAL A 45 12.22 3.94 6.99
CA VAL A 45 11.61 3.67 8.30
C VAL A 45 10.42 2.69 8.17
N PRO A 46 9.44 2.92 7.27
CA PRO A 46 8.40 1.93 6.99
C PRO A 46 8.93 0.57 6.55
N VAL A 47 9.99 0.52 5.73
CA VAL A 47 10.60 -0.76 5.30
C VAL A 47 11.08 -1.56 6.51
N LEU A 48 11.83 -0.94 7.42
CA LEU A 48 12.34 -1.60 8.62
C LEU A 48 11.18 -2.12 9.50
N LEU A 49 10.17 -1.29 9.74
CA LEU A 49 9.02 -1.69 10.55
C LEU A 49 8.19 -2.80 9.90
N THR A 50 8.08 -2.78 8.58
CA THR A 50 7.37 -3.82 7.81
C THR A 50 8.11 -5.15 7.89
N LEU A 51 9.45 -5.14 7.80
CA LEU A 51 10.27 -6.34 7.97
C LEU A 51 10.15 -6.92 9.37
N LEU A 52 10.19 -6.09 10.41
CA LEU A 52 9.99 -6.54 11.80
C LEU A 52 8.60 -7.16 11.99
N GLY A 53 7.55 -6.51 11.46
CA GLY A 53 6.19 -7.04 11.51
C GLY A 53 6.05 -8.37 10.77
N PHE A 54 6.70 -8.51 9.61
CA PHE A 54 6.69 -9.75 8.82
C PHE A 54 7.38 -10.89 9.59
N ILE A 55 8.57 -10.66 10.14
CA ILE A 55 9.29 -11.65 10.96
C ILE A 55 8.44 -12.09 12.16
N TRP A 56 7.80 -11.13 12.83
CA TRP A 56 6.93 -11.43 13.97
C TRP A 56 5.70 -12.25 13.56
N SER A 57 5.07 -11.92 12.43
CA SER A 57 3.96 -12.69 11.87
C SER A 57 4.36 -14.15 11.61
N ILE A 58 5.51 -14.38 10.97
CA ILE A 58 6.01 -15.74 10.74
C ILE A 58 6.27 -16.47 12.06
N THR A 59 6.80 -15.77 13.07
CA THR A 59 7.06 -16.36 14.40
C THR A 59 5.77 -16.81 15.08
N LEU A 60 4.70 -16.01 15.01
CA LEU A 60 3.37 -16.37 15.50
C LEU A 60 2.80 -17.58 14.73
N LEU A 61 2.95 -17.59 13.41
CA LEU A 61 2.46 -18.69 12.57
C LEU A 61 3.19 -20.02 12.81
N ARG A 62 4.45 -19.98 13.28
CA ARG A 62 5.18 -21.18 13.70
C ARG A 62 4.66 -21.78 15.00
N SER A 63 4.00 -20.98 15.83
CA SER A 63 3.39 -21.40 17.11
C SER A 63 1.87 -21.30 17.05
N ALA A 64 1.30 -21.67 15.89
CA ALA A 64 -0.11 -21.55 15.57
C ALA A 64 -0.95 -22.77 16.02
N ASP A 65 -0.39 -23.60 16.89
CA ASP A 65 -1.09 -24.68 17.60
C ASP A 65 -2.19 -24.13 18.52
N ILE A 66 -2.04 -22.89 19.00
CA ILE A 66 -3.08 -22.17 19.72
C ILE A 66 -3.79 -21.14 18.81
N THR A 67 -5.11 -21.11 18.91
CA THR A 67 -5.99 -20.24 18.10
C THR A 67 -5.60 -18.76 18.07
N PRO A 68 -5.21 -18.11 19.19
CA PRO A 68 -4.85 -16.69 19.16
C PRO A 68 -3.64 -16.39 18.27
N HIS A 69 -2.61 -17.25 18.30
CA HIS A 69 -1.41 -17.08 17.47
C HIS A 69 -1.71 -17.33 15.99
N TYR A 70 -2.56 -18.31 15.69
CA TYR A 70 -3.02 -18.56 14.32
C TYR A 70 -3.70 -17.32 13.73
N VAL A 71 -4.66 -16.74 14.46
CA VAL A 71 -5.39 -15.55 13.99
C VAL A 71 -4.46 -14.34 13.91
N ALA A 72 -3.72 -14.04 14.97
CA ALA A 72 -2.82 -12.88 15.03
C ALA A 72 -1.72 -12.95 13.97
N GLY A 73 -1.15 -14.13 13.73
CA GLY A 73 -0.13 -14.36 12.71
C GLY A 73 -0.62 -14.01 11.30
N HIS A 74 -1.79 -14.54 10.91
CA HIS A 74 -2.39 -14.27 9.60
C HIS A 74 -2.80 -12.81 9.43
N VAL A 75 -3.45 -12.21 10.44
CA VAL A 75 -3.86 -10.80 10.38
C VAL A 75 -2.65 -9.88 10.27
N LEU A 76 -1.60 -10.13 11.07
CA LEU A 76 -0.37 -9.34 11.01
C LEU A 76 0.33 -9.49 9.65
N LEU A 77 0.28 -10.67 9.04
CA LEU A 77 0.83 -10.90 7.70
C LEU A 77 0.16 -10.01 6.66
N GLY A 78 -1.18 -9.96 6.64
CA GLY A 78 -1.93 -9.08 5.75
C GLY A 78 -1.64 -7.59 5.99
N LEU A 79 -1.50 -7.18 7.27
CA LEU A 79 -1.13 -5.81 7.61
C LEU A 79 0.26 -5.44 7.10
N THR A 80 1.22 -6.37 7.16
CA THR A 80 2.57 -6.14 6.61
C THR A 80 2.56 -6.04 5.10
N ALA A 81 1.70 -6.80 4.41
CA ALA A 81 1.50 -6.68 2.96
C ALA A 81 0.95 -5.30 2.58
N ILE A 82 -0.04 -4.77 3.31
CA ILE A 82 -0.52 -3.39 3.09
C ILE A 82 0.61 -2.39 3.31
N CYS A 83 1.42 -2.54 4.37
CA CYS A 83 2.55 -1.67 4.62
C CYS A 83 3.57 -1.69 3.47
N ALA A 84 3.88 -2.87 2.92
CA ALA A 84 4.74 -3.04 1.75
C ALA A 84 4.15 -2.37 0.50
N CYS A 85 2.83 -2.38 0.31
CA CYS A 85 2.17 -1.64 -0.76
C CYS A 85 2.27 -0.11 -0.56
N LEU A 86 2.07 0.37 0.67
CA LEU A 86 2.18 1.80 1.01
C LEU A 86 3.62 2.32 0.83
N ILE A 87 4.63 1.49 1.08
CA ILE A 87 6.04 1.82 0.78
C ILE A 87 6.22 2.16 -0.70
N GLY A 88 5.65 1.36 -1.61
CA GLY A 88 5.72 1.64 -3.04
C GLY A 88 5.01 2.94 -3.44
N LEU A 89 3.89 3.25 -2.78
CA LEU A 89 3.20 4.54 -2.95
C LEU A 89 4.06 5.71 -2.48
N VAL A 90 4.64 5.62 -1.27
CA VAL A 90 5.52 6.66 -0.71
C VAL A 90 6.75 6.87 -1.60
N ALA A 91 7.39 5.78 -2.04
CA ALA A 91 8.55 5.85 -2.93
C ALA A 91 8.21 6.58 -4.24
N THR A 92 7.06 6.23 -4.85
CA THR A 92 6.56 6.89 -6.05
C THR A 92 6.36 8.40 -5.81
N ILE A 93 5.67 8.79 -4.73
CA ILE A 93 5.41 10.21 -4.40
C ILE A 93 6.72 10.97 -4.15
N VAL A 94 7.63 10.41 -3.34
CA VAL A 94 8.91 11.05 -3.00
C VAL A 94 9.77 11.25 -4.25
N HIS A 95 9.90 10.24 -5.10
CA HIS A 95 10.71 10.36 -6.30
C HIS A 95 10.06 11.25 -7.37
N GLN A 96 8.73 11.28 -7.48
CA GLN A 96 8.05 12.20 -8.40
C GLN A 96 8.11 13.66 -7.94
N THR A 97 7.89 13.94 -6.65
CA THR A 97 8.00 15.30 -6.08
C THR A 97 9.43 15.84 -6.15
N ARG A 98 10.44 14.97 -6.07
CA ARG A 98 11.85 15.33 -6.24
C ARG A 98 12.36 15.32 -7.69
N ASN A 99 11.49 15.01 -8.66
CA ASN A 99 11.83 14.87 -10.09
C ASN A 99 12.94 13.82 -10.38
N THR A 100 13.06 12.81 -9.51
CA THR A 100 14.07 11.72 -9.63
C THR A 100 13.46 10.42 -10.14
N PHE A 101 12.13 10.34 -10.27
CA PHE A 101 11.41 9.16 -10.77
C PHE A 101 11.93 8.70 -12.14
N SER A 102 12.14 7.40 -12.29
CA SER A 102 12.81 6.81 -13.45
C SER A 102 11.92 5.89 -14.26
N THR A 103 12.28 5.67 -15.53
CA THR A 103 11.56 4.75 -16.42
C THR A 103 11.56 3.31 -15.90
N LYS A 104 12.63 2.89 -15.23
CA LYS A 104 12.71 1.56 -14.59
C LYS A 104 11.72 1.45 -13.44
N GLU A 105 11.60 2.52 -12.66
CA GLU A 105 10.74 2.59 -11.49
C GLU A 105 9.25 2.78 -11.86
N HIS A 106 8.98 3.31 -13.06
CA HIS A 106 7.65 3.62 -13.58
C HIS A 106 6.63 2.49 -13.36
N TRP A 107 6.98 1.26 -13.76
CA TRP A 107 6.10 0.10 -13.59
C TRP A 107 6.46 -0.80 -12.42
N LEU A 108 7.67 -0.65 -11.86
CA LEU A 108 8.16 -1.48 -10.77
C LEU A 108 7.20 -1.50 -9.58
N TRP A 109 6.78 -0.32 -9.11
CA TRP A 109 5.88 -0.21 -7.96
C TRP A 109 4.46 -0.66 -8.27
N CYS A 110 4.00 -0.52 -9.52
CA CYS A 110 2.70 -1.06 -9.94
C CYS A 110 2.69 -2.59 -9.84
N TYR A 111 3.69 -3.24 -10.41
CA TYR A 111 3.81 -4.70 -10.34
C TYR A 111 4.00 -5.19 -8.90
N TRP A 112 4.78 -4.46 -8.09
CA TRP A 112 4.99 -4.77 -6.68
C TRP A 112 3.66 -4.83 -5.90
N VAL A 113 2.80 -3.82 -6.04
CA VAL A 113 1.51 -3.78 -5.34
C VAL A 113 0.54 -4.84 -5.85
N ILE A 114 0.48 -5.08 -7.16
CA ILE A 114 -0.36 -6.16 -7.73
C ILE A 114 0.06 -7.51 -7.16
N PHE A 115 1.37 -7.78 -7.15
CA PHE A 115 1.93 -9.04 -6.67
C PHE A 115 1.56 -9.28 -5.20
N LEU A 116 1.81 -8.29 -4.32
CA LEU A 116 1.49 -8.40 -2.89
C LEU A 116 -0.01 -8.50 -2.62
N GLY A 117 -0.83 -7.71 -3.32
CA GLY A 117 -2.29 -7.78 -3.21
C GLY A 117 -2.82 -9.16 -3.60
N SER A 118 -2.34 -9.70 -4.72
CA SER A 118 -2.72 -11.05 -5.20
C SER A 118 -2.34 -12.13 -4.19
N ILE A 119 -1.10 -12.11 -3.68
CA ILE A 119 -0.64 -13.07 -2.66
C ILE A 119 -1.52 -13.01 -1.42
N THR A 120 -1.87 -11.81 -0.95
CA THR A 120 -2.68 -11.64 0.27
C THR A 120 -4.08 -12.21 0.08
N VAL A 121 -4.71 -11.97 -1.07
CA VAL A 121 -6.02 -12.56 -1.40
C VAL A 121 -5.94 -14.08 -1.49
N LEU A 122 -4.95 -14.61 -2.22
CA LEU A 122 -4.75 -16.05 -2.36
C LEU A 122 -4.51 -16.73 -1.01
N GLN A 123 -3.76 -16.08 -0.12
CA GLN A 123 -3.54 -16.58 1.23
C GLN A 123 -4.83 -16.57 2.06
N GLY A 124 -5.66 -15.54 1.95
CA GLY A 124 -6.97 -15.51 2.60
C GLY A 124 -7.89 -16.63 2.11
N ILE A 125 -7.94 -16.87 0.79
CA ILE A 125 -8.67 -18.00 0.19
C ILE A 125 -8.11 -19.33 0.71
N TYR A 126 -6.79 -19.50 0.70
CA TYR A 126 -6.14 -20.71 1.21
C TYR A 126 -6.53 -20.99 2.68
N VAL A 127 -6.47 -19.98 3.55
CA VAL A 127 -6.90 -20.10 4.95
C VAL A 127 -8.37 -20.53 5.06
N LEU A 128 -9.24 -20.02 4.19
CA LEU A 128 -10.66 -20.39 4.14
C LEU A 128 -10.94 -21.77 3.54
N VAL A 129 -9.98 -22.47 2.93
CA VAL A 129 -10.22 -23.82 2.38
C VAL A 129 -9.37 -24.90 3.05
N SER A 130 -8.37 -24.50 3.85
CA SER A 130 -7.35 -25.39 4.40
C SER A 130 -7.79 -26.34 5.52
N SER A 131 -8.90 -26.06 6.21
CA SER A 131 -9.36 -26.88 7.34
C SER A 131 -10.86 -26.71 7.56
N ASP A 132 -11.48 -27.47 8.47
CA ASP A 132 -12.89 -27.29 8.89
C ASP A 132 -13.03 -26.53 10.22
N ALA A 133 -11.92 -26.09 10.81
CA ALA A 133 -11.92 -25.39 12.09
C ALA A 133 -12.54 -23.98 11.96
N SER A 134 -13.45 -23.61 12.87
CA SER A 134 -14.11 -22.30 12.87
C SER A 134 -13.14 -21.12 13.02
N ALA A 135 -11.98 -21.34 13.67
CA ALA A 135 -10.92 -20.36 13.87
C ALA A 135 -10.33 -19.76 12.57
N ARG A 136 -10.53 -20.42 11.43
CA ARG A 136 -10.01 -19.95 10.13
C ARG A 136 -10.85 -18.86 9.47
N LEU A 137 -12.14 -18.77 9.81
CA LEU A 137 -13.08 -17.90 9.11
C LEU A 137 -12.70 -16.43 9.24
N ALA A 138 -12.44 -15.98 10.47
CA ALA A 138 -12.04 -14.61 10.75
C ALA A 138 -10.73 -14.20 10.02
N PRO A 139 -9.57 -14.87 10.22
CA PRO A 139 -8.34 -14.47 9.55
C PRO A 139 -8.41 -14.62 8.02
N GLY A 140 -9.14 -15.61 7.50
CA GLY A 140 -9.32 -15.82 6.07
C GLY A 140 -10.09 -14.68 5.39
N ILE A 141 -11.24 -14.28 5.95
CA ILE A 141 -12.03 -13.14 5.45
C ILE A 141 -11.22 -11.84 5.58
N ILE A 142 -10.59 -11.62 6.74
CA ILE A 142 -9.76 -10.42 6.97
C ILE A 142 -8.65 -10.32 5.92
N LEU A 143 -7.93 -11.41 5.63
CA LEU A 143 -6.88 -11.41 4.61
C LEU A 143 -7.40 -11.04 3.21
N ILE A 144 -8.57 -11.55 2.81
CA ILE A 144 -9.19 -11.16 1.54
C ILE A 144 -9.50 -9.66 1.53
N CYS A 145 -10.11 -9.12 2.59
CA CYS A 145 -10.38 -7.70 2.72
C CYS A 145 -9.10 -6.86 2.66
N LEU A 146 -8.04 -7.27 3.36
CA LEU A 146 -6.74 -6.59 3.34
C LEU A 146 -6.12 -6.63 1.93
N GLY A 147 -6.27 -7.73 1.20
CA GLY A 147 -5.87 -7.84 -0.21
C GLY A 147 -6.63 -6.86 -1.12
N MET A 148 -7.94 -6.68 -0.90
CA MET A 148 -8.72 -5.66 -1.62
C MET A 148 -8.26 -4.22 -1.31
N ILE A 149 -7.84 -3.97 -0.06
CA ILE A 149 -7.22 -2.68 0.32
C ILE A 149 -5.90 -2.47 -0.43
N CYS A 150 -5.08 -3.52 -0.64
CA CYS A 150 -3.88 -3.42 -1.48
C CYS A 150 -4.23 -2.99 -2.92
N TYR A 151 -5.31 -3.50 -3.53
CA TYR A 151 -5.76 -3.09 -4.85
C TYR A 151 -6.24 -1.63 -4.92
N SER A 152 -6.75 -1.09 -3.81
CA SER A 152 -7.01 0.35 -3.70
C SER A 152 -5.73 1.18 -3.72
N VAL A 153 -4.67 0.71 -3.05
CA VAL A 153 -3.35 1.37 -3.11
C VAL A 153 -2.81 1.31 -4.54
N PHE A 154 -2.96 0.17 -5.21
CA PHE A 154 -2.57 -0.01 -6.62
C PHE A 154 -3.19 1.06 -7.52
N SER A 155 -4.48 1.34 -7.36
CA SER A 155 -5.17 2.37 -8.15
C SER A 155 -4.49 3.75 -8.06
N LYS A 156 -3.95 4.11 -6.89
CA LYS A 156 -3.23 5.38 -6.69
C LYS A 156 -1.83 5.35 -7.30
N VAL A 157 -1.09 4.25 -7.09
CA VAL A 157 0.25 4.06 -7.65
C VAL A 157 0.19 4.06 -9.19
N TRP A 158 -0.80 3.37 -9.76
CA TRP A 158 -1.05 3.33 -11.20
C TRP A 158 -1.37 4.71 -11.77
N LEU A 159 -2.23 5.49 -11.10
CA LEU A 159 -2.52 6.86 -11.52
C LEU A 159 -1.27 7.75 -11.49
N LEU A 160 -0.44 7.64 -10.45
CA LEU A 160 0.82 8.39 -10.36
C LEU A 160 1.80 7.99 -11.47
N ALA A 161 1.87 6.70 -11.80
CA ALA A 161 2.65 6.22 -12.94
C ALA A 161 2.16 6.88 -14.25
N LEU A 162 0.85 6.87 -14.53
CA LEU A 162 0.29 7.48 -15.74
C LEU A 162 0.43 9.01 -15.81
N VAL A 163 0.38 9.70 -14.67
CA VAL A 163 0.59 11.15 -14.61
C VAL A 163 2.03 11.51 -15.00
N TRP A 164 3.00 10.66 -14.63
CA TRP A 164 4.38 10.91 -14.95
C TRP A 164 4.61 10.92 -16.47
N ARG A 165 5.12 12.05 -16.97
CA ARG A 165 5.36 12.29 -18.41
C ARG A 165 4.10 12.18 -19.29
N ARG A 166 2.92 12.29 -18.68
CA ARG A 166 1.61 12.38 -19.35
C ARG A 166 1.41 11.29 -20.41
N THR A 167 1.58 10.01 -20.06
CA THR A 167 1.34 8.91 -21.01
C THR A 167 -0.12 8.78 -21.45
N CYS A 168 -1.08 9.51 -20.83
CA CYS A 168 -2.50 9.51 -21.19
C CYS A 168 -3.22 10.84 -20.92
N SER A 169 -4.14 11.22 -21.82
CA SER A 169 -5.10 12.34 -21.69
C SER A 169 -6.10 12.18 -20.52
N LEU A 170 -6.20 10.96 -19.96
CA LEU A 170 -7.11 10.59 -18.88
C LEU A 170 -6.77 11.23 -17.51
N ALA A 171 -5.62 11.90 -17.40
CA ALA A 171 -5.21 12.66 -16.21
C ALA A 171 -6.13 13.86 -15.88
N ASN A 172 -7.05 14.24 -16.77
CA ASN A 172 -8.05 15.27 -16.50
C ASN A 172 -9.32 14.77 -15.77
N ARG A 173 -9.43 13.45 -15.47
CA ARG A 173 -10.61 12.84 -14.81
C ARG A 173 -10.27 12.16 -13.47
N ILE A 174 -9.23 12.64 -12.81
CA ILE A 174 -8.59 12.02 -11.63
C ILE A 174 -9.44 11.91 -10.33
N PRO A 175 -10.53 12.66 -10.04
CA PRO A 175 -11.07 12.62 -8.68
C PRO A 175 -11.95 11.38 -8.37
N MET A 176 -12.34 10.56 -9.35
CA MET A 176 -13.37 9.51 -9.11
C MET A 176 -12.84 8.21 -8.49
N ILE A 177 -11.62 7.77 -8.82
CA ILE A 177 -11.10 6.47 -8.35
C ILE A 177 -10.79 6.45 -6.84
N PRO A 178 -10.23 7.52 -6.22
CA PRO A 178 -10.05 7.60 -4.77
C PRO A 178 -11.38 7.59 -3.99
N VAL A 179 -12.45 8.10 -4.60
CA VAL A 179 -13.80 8.15 -4.00
C VAL A 179 -14.40 6.76 -3.90
N PHE A 180 -14.29 5.92 -4.93
CA PHE A 180 -14.78 4.53 -4.88
C PHE A 180 -14.06 3.69 -3.82
N THR A 181 -12.75 3.88 -3.69
CA THR A 181 -12.00 3.26 -2.58
C THR A 181 -12.56 3.70 -1.23
N CYS A 182 -12.72 5.02 -1.03
CA CYS A 182 -13.13 5.56 0.26
C CYS A 182 -14.52 5.05 0.65
N LEU A 183 -15.44 5.03 -0.31
CA LEU A 183 -16.78 4.48 -0.17
C LEU A 183 -16.76 2.99 0.17
N PHE A 184 -15.90 2.19 -0.47
CA PHE A 184 -15.76 0.76 -0.15
C PHE A 184 -15.16 0.52 1.24
N CYS A 185 -14.17 1.31 1.65
CA CYS A 185 -13.62 1.24 3.01
C CYS A 185 -14.62 1.68 4.08
N LEU A 186 -15.40 2.73 3.84
CA LEU A 186 -16.47 3.17 4.75
C LEU A 186 -17.58 2.12 4.85
N PHE A 187 -17.95 1.49 3.73
CA PHE A 187 -18.91 0.38 3.69
C PHE A 187 -18.40 -0.83 4.50
N LEU A 188 -17.14 -1.23 4.33
CA LEU A 188 -16.59 -2.33 5.14
C LEU A 188 -16.46 -1.96 6.62
N ALA A 189 -16.12 -0.71 6.94
CA ALA A 189 -16.06 -0.23 8.32
C ALA A 189 -17.45 -0.25 8.99
N SER A 190 -18.52 0.12 8.28
CA SER A 190 -19.88 0.02 8.81
C SER A 190 -20.31 -1.43 9.03
N PHE A 191 -20.00 -2.35 8.11
CA PHE A 191 -20.29 -3.78 8.28
C PHE A 191 -19.55 -4.39 9.49
N LEU A 192 -18.29 -4.04 9.70
CA LEU A 192 -17.53 -4.50 10.86
C LEU A 192 -18.07 -3.93 12.18
N ALA A 193 -18.59 -2.70 12.17
CA ALA A 193 -19.22 -2.09 13.34
C ALA A 193 -20.51 -2.82 13.73
N GLU A 194 -21.32 -3.25 12.75
CA GLU A 194 -22.54 -4.02 12.99
C GLU A 194 -22.24 -5.43 13.52
N MET A 195 -21.20 -6.11 13.02
CA MET A 195 -20.82 -7.44 13.49
C MET A 195 -20.20 -7.46 14.90
N ALA A 196 -19.80 -6.29 15.42
CA ALA A 196 -19.20 -6.13 16.75
C ALA A 196 -20.23 -5.79 17.84
N GLN A 197 -21.52 -5.69 17.49
CA GLN A 197 -22.65 -5.57 18.43
C GLN A 197 -23.35 -6.92 18.61
#